data_AF-A0AAD1SRV3-F1
#
_entry.id   AF-A0AAD1SRV3-F1
#
_cell.length_a   1.000
_cell.length_b   1.000
_cell.length_c   1.000
_cell.angle_alpha   90.00
_cell.angle_beta   90.00
_cell.angle_gamma   90.00
#
_symmetry.space_group_name_H-M   'P 1'
#
loop_
_entity.id
_entity.type
_entity.pdbx_description
1 polymer ?
#
loop_
_entity_poly.entity_id
_entity_poly.type
_entity_poly.pdbx_seq_one_letter_code
_entity_poly.pdbx_strand_id
1 'polypeptide(L)'
;MLGKPVGNMCFTWVECFHMGSLPLKANPVFFLQEIIKTQSFRELSDLGLLSILQSNRLTIDEVPLIHAVREWAHVSSVVLDLPVPRIAVDVVKELRLFLLSLEELTTLENENLQDELIPESQIAQAWKFHALKKVSDLPAHQCHRRKGTLVREHHRYLEPYSK
;
A
#
# COMPACT_ATOMS: atom_id res chain seq x y z
N MET A 1 7.19 27.66 23.05
CA MET A 1 6.84 26.27 23.37
C MET A 1 5.65 25.88 22.51
N LEU A 2 5.79 24.89 21.61
CA LEU A 2 4.70 24.09 21.03
C LEU A 2 5.36 23.03 20.13
N GLY A 3 6.03 22.07 20.76
CA GLY A 3 6.42 20.83 20.11
C GLY A 3 5.14 20.03 19.85
N LYS A 4 4.79 19.84 18.57
CA LYS A 4 3.61 19.04 18.20
C LYS A 4 3.91 17.56 18.39
N PRO A 5 2.99 16.76 18.95
CA PRO A 5 3.17 15.33 19.11
C PRO A 5 2.87 14.65 17.76
N VAL A 6 3.90 14.46 16.95
CA VAL A 6 3.79 13.75 15.67
C VAL A 6 3.43 12.26 15.88
N GLY A 7 3.75 11.71 17.06
CA GLY A 7 3.51 10.31 17.42
C GLY A 7 2.04 9.88 17.59
N ASN A 8 1.11 10.79 17.93
CA ASN A 8 -0.30 10.44 18.19
C ASN A 8 -1.21 10.48 16.95
N MET A 9 -0.71 10.90 15.80
CA MET A 9 -1.53 11.10 14.59
C MET A 9 -1.97 9.78 13.93
N CYS A 10 -1.18 8.71 14.08
CA CYS A 10 -1.50 7.41 13.47
C CYS A 10 -2.60 6.67 14.25
N PHE A 11 -2.47 6.63 15.58
CA PHE A 11 -3.43 5.99 16.49
C PHE A 11 -4.82 6.65 16.46
N THR A 12 -4.86 8.00 16.47
CA THR A 12 -6.14 8.74 16.42
C THR A 12 -6.90 8.50 15.12
N TRP A 13 -6.22 8.22 14.01
CA TRP A 13 -6.89 7.91 12.74
C TRP A 13 -7.45 6.48 12.70
N VAL A 14 -6.70 5.48 13.17
CA VAL A 14 -7.20 4.09 13.28
C VAL A 14 -8.41 4.03 14.21
N GLU A 15 -8.37 4.72 15.35
CA GLU A 15 -9.52 4.84 16.26
C GLU A 15 -10.70 5.57 15.61
N CYS A 16 -10.47 6.68 14.89
CA CYS A 16 -11.55 7.41 14.20
C CYS A 16 -12.16 6.62 13.03
N PHE A 17 -11.37 5.81 12.33
CA PHE A 17 -11.84 4.93 11.25
C PHE A 17 -12.67 3.77 11.80
N HIS A 18 -12.24 3.16 12.92
CA HIS A 18 -12.96 2.08 13.59
C HIS A 18 -14.25 2.57 14.28
N MET A 19 -14.26 3.80 14.80
CA MET A 19 -15.43 4.39 15.48
C MET A 19 -16.35 5.23 14.59
N GLY A 20 -16.09 5.32 13.27
CA GLY A 20 -16.96 6.01 12.31
C GLY A 20 -17.10 7.54 12.53
N SER A 21 -16.28 8.14 13.39
CA SER A 21 -16.36 9.54 13.79
C SER A 21 -15.16 10.32 13.26
N LEU A 22 -15.21 10.70 11.98
CA LEU A 22 -14.21 11.63 11.41
C LEU A 22 -14.56 13.07 11.82
N PRO A 23 -13.65 13.85 12.45
CA PRO A 23 -13.87 15.26 12.67
C PRO A 23 -13.92 15.99 11.33
N LEU A 24 -15.11 16.51 11.00
CA LEU A 24 -15.55 17.14 9.74
C LEU A 24 -14.75 18.36 9.24
N LYS A 25 -13.56 18.66 9.78
CA LYS A 25 -12.79 19.87 9.43
C LYS A 25 -11.33 19.65 9.01
N ALA A 26 -10.77 18.45 9.17
CA ALA A 26 -9.45 18.16 8.65
C ALA A 26 -9.57 17.50 7.28
N ASN A 27 -8.96 18.09 6.24
CA ASN A 27 -8.93 17.51 4.91
C ASN A 27 -8.19 16.15 4.98
N PRO A 28 -8.89 15.00 4.89
CA PRO A 28 -8.29 13.69 5.17
C PRO A 28 -7.21 13.30 4.15
N VAL A 29 -7.17 14.05 3.05
CA VAL A 29 -6.27 13.92 1.89
C VAL A 29 -4.83 14.34 2.22
N PHE A 30 -4.63 15.30 3.12
CA PHE A 30 -3.30 15.82 3.48
C PHE A 30 -2.64 14.99 4.58
N PHE A 31 -3.45 14.41 5.48
CA PHE A 31 -2.97 13.68 6.65
C PHE A 31 -2.25 12.37 6.28
N LEU A 32 -2.70 11.66 5.25
CA LEU A 32 -2.16 10.33 4.90
C LEU A 32 -0.76 10.37 4.29
N GLN A 33 -0.40 11.43 3.54
CA GLN A 33 0.97 11.57 3.02
C GLN A 33 2.01 11.75 4.14
N GLU A 34 1.65 12.54 5.16
CA GLU A 34 2.56 12.83 6.28
C GLU A 34 2.70 11.62 7.21
N ILE A 35 1.63 10.85 7.43
CA ILE A 35 1.67 9.67 8.30
C ILE A 35 2.66 8.61 7.77
N ILE A 36 2.69 8.34 6.46
CA ILE A 36 3.61 7.35 5.87
C ILE A 36 5.07 7.80 5.96
N LYS A 37 5.34 9.11 5.95
CA LYS A 37 6.69 9.66 6.14
C LYS A 37 7.13 9.67 7.60
N THR A 38 6.20 9.50 8.54
CA THR A 38 6.51 9.53 9.97
C THR A 38 6.85 8.15 10.52
N GLN A 39 7.70 8.14 11.55
CA GLN A 39 8.09 6.94 12.27
C GLN A 39 6.89 6.12 12.79
N SER A 40 5.75 6.78 13.00
CA SER A 40 4.48 6.19 13.42
C SER A 40 3.86 5.20 12.42
N PHE A 41 4.24 5.22 11.14
CA PHE A 41 3.81 4.19 10.18
C PHE A 41 4.49 2.84 10.45
N ARG A 42 5.74 2.86 10.94
CA ARG A 42 6.49 1.64 11.28
C ARG A 42 5.97 0.96 12.55
N GLU A 43 5.23 1.68 13.38
CA GLU A 43 4.66 1.22 14.64
C GLU A 43 3.19 0.77 14.49
N LEU A 44 2.64 0.79 13.27
CA LEU A 44 1.28 0.35 13.01
C LEU A 44 1.12 -1.16 13.24
N SER A 45 -0.03 -1.56 13.77
CA SER A 45 -0.46 -2.95 13.72
C SER A 45 -0.78 -3.37 12.28
N ASP A 46 -0.68 -4.67 12.03
CA ASP A 46 -1.12 -5.35 10.81
C ASP A 46 -2.53 -4.92 10.37
N LEU A 47 -3.51 -4.90 11.27
CA LEU A 47 -4.89 -4.51 10.99
C LEU A 47 -5.02 -3.03 10.61
N GLY A 48 -4.24 -2.16 11.25
CA GLY A 48 -4.21 -0.73 10.94
C GLY A 48 -3.64 -0.50 9.53
N LEU A 49 -2.56 -1.22 9.19
CA LEU A 49 -1.94 -1.14 7.88
C LEU A 49 -2.86 -1.69 6.77
N LEU A 50 -3.53 -2.83 7.00
CA LEU A 50 -4.51 -3.38 6.08
C LEU A 50 -5.63 -2.38 5.76
N SER A 51 -6.18 -1.73 6.78
CA SER A 51 -7.24 -0.72 6.62
C SER A 51 -6.79 0.47 5.76
N ILE A 52 -5.52 0.87 5.89
CA ILE A 52 -4.90 1.91 5.06
C ILE A 52 -4.74 1.41 3.61
N LEU A 53 -4.23 0.19 3.40
CA LEU A 53 -4.01 -0.38 2.08
C LEU A 53 -5.31 -0.67 1.31
N GLN A 54 -6.40 -0.96 1.99
CA GLN A 54 -7.72 -1.11 1.35
C GLN A 54 -8.32 0.24 0.89
N SER A 55 -7.86 1.36 1.45
CA SER A 55 -8.39 2.68 1.15
C SER A 55 -7.95 3.23 -0.21
N ASN A 56 -8.91 3.67 -1.03
CA ASN A 56 -8.64 4.39 -2.29
C ASN A 56 -8.31 5.87 -2.09
N ARG A 57 -8.39 6.38 -0.85
CA ARG A 57 -8.21 7.81 -0.54
C ARG A 57 -6.75 8.19 -0.31
N LEU A 58 -5.81 7.25 -0.38
CA LEU A 58 -4.40 7.58 -0.21
C LEU A 58 -3.93 8.46 -1.36
N THR A 59 -3.15 9.47 -0.99
CA THR A 59 -2.54 10.46 -1.89
C THR A 59 -1.09 10.15 -2.20
N ILE A 60 -0.63 8.95 -1.87
CA ILE A 60 0.68 8.42 -2.21
C ILE A 60 0.59 7.53 -3.45
N ASP A 61 1.66 7.47 -4.23
CA ASP A 61 1.79 6.52 -5.32
C ASP A 61 2.12 5.11 -4.81
N GLU A 62 1.88 4.07 -5.61
CA GLU A 62 2.04 2.69 -5.17
C GLU A 62 3.51 2.32 -4.88
N VAL A 63 4.48 2.83 -5.65
CA VAL A 63 5.91 2.55 -5.44
C VAL A 63 6.37 2.93 -4.02
N PRO A 64 6.26 4.21 -3.60
CA PRO A 64 6.67 4.59 -2.25
C PRO A 64 5.82 3.96 -1.15
N LEU A 65 4.57 3.57 -1.45
CA LEU A 65 3.74 2.81 -0.51
C LEU A 65 4.28 1.38 -0.29
N ILE A 66 4.71 0.70 -1.36
CA ILE A 66 5.31 -0.64 -1.28
C ILE A 66 6.61 -0.58 -0.46
N HIS A 67 7.47 0.41 -0.69
CA HIS A 67 8.66 0.60 0.13
C HIS A 67 8.33 0.82 1.61
N ALA A 68 7.31 1.64 1.92
CA ALA A 68 6.90 1.84 3.30
C ALA A 68 6.41 0.54 3.96
N VAL A 69 5.69 -0.30 3.22
CA VAL A 69 5.25 -1.63 3.68
C VAL A 69 6.43 -2.58 3.88
N ARG A 70 7.42 -2.55 2.98
CA ARG A 70 8.67 -3.32 3.09
C ARG A 70 9.41 -2.96 4.38
N GLU A 71 9.62 -1.67 4.63
CA GLU A 71 10.24 -1.17 5.86
C GLU A 71 9.46 -1.56 7.12
N TRP A 72 8.13 -1.44 7.09
CA TRP A 72 7.26 -1.89 8.18
C TRP A 72 7.42 -3.38 8.46
N ALA A 73 7.47 -4.22 7.41
CA ALA A 73 7.59 -5.66 7.56
C ALA A 73 8.96 -6.05 8.14
N HIS A 74 10.04 -5.37 7.75
CA HIS A 74 11.37 -5.57 8.34
C HIS A 74 11.39 -5.18 9.81
N VAL A 75 10.87 -4.01 10.19
CA VAL A 75 10.80 -3.60 11.60
C VAL A 75 9.95 -4.58 12.41
N SER A 76 8.80 -4.98 11.86
CA SER A 76 7.90 -5.94 12.51
C SER A 76 8.53 -7.33 12.66
N SER A 77 9.33 -7.77 11.69
CA SER A 77 10.06 -9.05 11.78
C SER A 77 11.03 -9.10 12.95
N VAL A 78 11.71 -8.00 13.21
CA VAL A 78 12.64 -7.88 14.34
C VAL A 78 11.89 -7.82 15.66
N VAL A 79 10.74 -7.12 15.71
CA VAL A 79 9.93 -6.98 16.93
C VAL A 79 9.23 -8.28 17.31
N LEU A 80 8.70 -9.01 16.33
CA LEU A 80 7.91 -10.23 16.55
C LEU A 80 8.74 -11.52 16.47
N ASP A 81 10.03 -11.42 16.12
CA ASP A 81 10.93 -12.55 15.88
C ASP A 81 10.34 -13.58 14.88
N LEU A 82 9.75 -13.06 13.80
CA LEU A 82 9.13 -13.84 12.73
C LEU A 82 9.67 -13.39 11.38
N PRO A 83 9.78 -14.29 10.38
CA PRO A 83 10.30 -13.93 9.08
C PRO A 83 9.35 -12.96 8.34
N VAL A 84 9.93 -12.03 7.58
CA VAL A 84 9.21 -10.98 6.81
C VAL A 84 8.05 -11.54 5.98
N PRO A 85 8.22 -12.63 5.20
CA PRO A 85 7.12 -13.17 4.39
C PRO A 85 5.93 -13.60 5.22
N ARG A 86 6.15 -14.09 6.46
CA ARG A 86 5.10 -14.58 7.36
C ARG A 86 4.26 -13.44 7.94
N ILE A 87 4.90 -12.31 8.24
CA ILE A 87 4.20 -11.12 8.75
C ILE A 87 3.46 -10.42 7.63
N ALA A 88 4.08 -10.33 6.46
CA ALA A 88 3.57 -9.54 5.36
C ALA A 88 2.43 -10.23 4.58
N VAL A 89 2.19 -11.54 4.77
CA VAL A 89 1.22 -12.36 4.00
C VAL A 89 -0.09 -11.65 3.69
N ASP A 90 -0.73 -11.04 4.68
CA ASP A 90 -2.05 -10.42 4.46
C ASP A 90 -1.92 -9.01 3.91
N VAL A 91 -0.88 -8.29 4.30
CA VAL A 91 -0.59 -6.92 3.87
C VAL A 91 -0.22 -6.87 2.38
N VAL A 92 0.61 -7.81 1.91
CA VAL A 92 1.06 -7.85 0.51
C VAL A 92 -0.07 -8.10 -0.47
N LYS A 93 -1.11 -8.83 -0.06
CA LYS A 93 -2.31 -9.07 -0.89
C LYS A 93 -3.07 -7.78 -1.21
N GLU A 94 -2.92 -6.74 -0.40
CA GLU A 94 -3.58 -5.45 -0.61
C GLU A 94 -2.71 -4.47 -1.45
N LEU A 95 -1.48 -4.87 -1.79
CA LEU A 95 -0.60 -4.10 -2.67
C LEU A 95 -1.06 -4.21 -4.13
N ARG A 96 -1.08 -3.07 -4.81
CA ARG A 96 -1.65 -2.93 -6.16
C ARG A 96 -0.56 -2.97 -7.22
N LEU A 97 0.10 -4.12 -7.34
CA LEU A 97 1.24 -4.30 -8.24
C LEU A 97 0.87 -4.06 -9.72
N PHE A 98 -0.39 -4.28 -10.09
CA PHE A 98 -0.92 -4.03 -11.44
C PHE A 98 -0.91 -2.55 -11.87
N LEU A 99 -0.73 -1.65 -10.92
CA LEU A 99 -0.63 -0.21 -11.17
C LEU A 99 0.81 0.24 -11.47
N LEU A 100 1.81 -0.63 -11.29
CA LEU A 100 3.22 -0.34 -11.54
C LEU A 100 3.55 -0.42 -13.03
N SER A 101 4.56 0.34 -13.47
CA SER A 101 5.13 0.21 -14.81
C SER A 101 6.00 -1.04 -14.92
N LEU A 102 6.37 -1.42 -16.15
CA LEU A 102 7.31 -2.53 -16.40
C LEU A 102 8.66 -2.30 -15.72
N GLU A 103 9.16 -1.06 -15.75
CA GLU A 103 10.43 -0.68 -15.13
C GLU A 103 10.34 -0.82 -13.60
N GLU A 104 9.26 -0.31 -13.02
CA GLU A 104 9.01 -0.38 -11.57
C GLU A 104 8.80 -1.82 -11.10
N LEU A 105 8.11 -2.65 -11.89
CA LEU A 105 7.90 -4.06 -11.58
C LEU A 105 9.22 -4.84 -11.66
N THR A 106 10.09 -4.51 -12.61
CA THR A 106 11.45 -5.09 -12.71
C THR A 106 12.30 -4.71 -11.50
N THR A 107 12.28 -3.44 -11.09
CA THR A 107 12.98 -2.98 -9.88
C THR A 107 12.42 -3.70 -8.64
N LEU A 108 11.10 -3.78 -8.53
CA LEU A 108 10.43 -4.45 -7.41
C LEU A 108 10.82 -5.93 -7.32
N GLU A 109 10.87 -6.64 -8.44
CA GLU A 109 11.27 -8.05 -8.50
C GLU A 109 12.72 -8.24 -8.03
N ASN A 110 13.64 -7.37 -8.48
CA ASN A 110 15.04 -7.42 -8.03
C ASN A 110 15.19 -7.17 -6.53
N GLU A 111 14.41 -6.23 -5.96
CA GLU A 111 14.37 -6.02 -4.51
C GLU A 111 13.78 -7.21 -3.78
N ASN A 112 12.73 -7.81 -4.34
CA ASN A 112 12.04 -8.95 -3.76
C ASN A 112 12.92 -10.22 -3.69
N LEU A 113 13.94 -10.34 -4.53
CA LEU A 113 14.96 -11.39 -4.43
C LEU A 113 15.79 -11.30 -3.14
N GLN A 114 15.82 -10.16 -2.46
CA GLN A 114 16.62 -9.96 -1.24
C GLN A 114 15.84 -10.27 0.03
N ASP A 115 14.55 -9.93 0.08
CA ASP A 115 13.74 -10.00 1.30
C ASP A 115 12.52 -10.93 1.22
N GLU A 116 12.21 -11.44 0.02
CA GLU A 116 11.08 -12.33 -0.26
C GLU A 116 9.73 -11.78 0.25
N LEU A 117 9.58 -10.46 0.34
CA LEU A 117 8.39 -9.81 0.91
C LEU A 117 7.10 -10.24 0.20
N ILE A 118 7.11 -10.20 -1.13
CA ILE A 118 5.97 -10.43 -2.00
C ILE A 118 6.08 -11.85 -2.57
N PRO A 119 5.01 -12.67 -2.49
CA PRO A 119 4.98 -13.97 -3.13
C PRO A 119 5.22 -13.87 -4.64
N GLU A 120 6.09 -14.71 -5.19
CA GLU A 120 6.38 -14.78 -6.62
C GLU A 120 5.11 -14.90 -7.48
N SER A 121 4.08 -15.60 -6.96
CA SER A 121 2.79 -15.75 -7.64
C SER A 121 2.09 -14.42 -7.91
N GLN A 122 2.24 -13.42 -7.03
CA GLN A 122 1.64 -12.10 -7.17
C GLN A 122 2.42 -11.23 -8.17
N ILE A 123 3.76 -11.33 -8.16
CA ILE A 123 4.62 -10.67 -9.15
C ILE A 123 4.36 -11.26 -10.55
N ALA A 124 4.27 -12.59 -10.66
CA ALA A 124 3.95 -13.28 -11.90
C ALA A 124 2.57 -12.88 -12.45
N GLN A 125 1.57 -12.66 -11.59
CA GLN A 125 0.27 -12.14 -12.01
C GLN A 125 0.36 -10.72 -12.57
N ALA A 126 1.14 -9.83 -11.94
CA ALA A 126 1.36 -8.49 -12.47
C ALA A 126 2.04 -8.54 -13.85
N TRP A 127 3.08 -9.36 -14.02
CA TRP A 127 3.71 -9.60 -15.32
C TRP A 127 2.74 -10.14 -16.37
N LYS A 128 1.92 -11.13 -16.00
CA LYS A 128 0.87 -11.69 -16.86
C LYS A 128 -0.12 -10.61 -17.29
N PHE A 129 -0.52 -9.71 -16.39
CA PHE A 129 -1.38 -8.58 -16.72
C PHE A 129 -0.72 -7.65 -17.74
N HIS A 130 0.55 -7.29 -17.57
CA HIS A 130 1.25 -6.43 -18.54
C HIS A 130 1.39 -7.09 -19.92
N ALA A 131 1.62 -8.40 -19.97
CA ALA A 131 1.72 -9.16 -21.21
C ALA A 131 0.36 -9.29 -21.93
N LEU A 132 -0.70 -9.61 -21.18
CA LEU A 132 -2.02 -9.94 -21.75
C LEU A 132 -2.97 -8.74 -21.85
N LYS A 133 -2.71 -7.65 -21.10
CA LYS A 133 -3.56 -6.46 -20.99
C LYS A 133 -5.03 -6.79 -20.63
N LYS A 134 -5.23 -7.82 -19.81
CA LYS A 134 -6.56 -8.32 -19.40
C LYS A 134 -6.71 -8.30 -17.88
N VAL A 135 -7.80 -7.67 -17.42
CA VAL A 135 -8.15 -7.49 -15.99
C VAL A 135 -9.00 -8.63 -15.43
N SER A 136 -9.51 -9.53 -16.29
CA SER A 136 -10.58 -10.49 -15.96
C SER A 136 -10.29 -11.47 -14.82
N ASP A 137 -9.02 -11.67 -14.45
CA ASP A 137 -8.60 -12.61 -13.40
C ASP A 137 -8.25 -11.90 -12.08
N LEU A 138 -8.42 -10.58 -11.99
CA LEU A 138 -7.88 -9.77 -10.89
C LEU A 138 -8.96 -9.27 -9.93
N PRO A 139 -8.66 -9.17 -8.61
CA PRO A 139 -9.56 -8.54 -7.66
C PRO A 139 -9.80 -7.07 -8.03
N ALA A 140 -11.07 -6.70 -8.23
CA ALA A 140 -11.45 -5.37 -8.72
C ALA A 140 -10.82 -4.21 -7.92
N HIS A 141 -10.65 -4.38 -6.60
CA HIS A 141 -10.05 -3.36 -5.73
C HIS A 141 -8.57 -3.09 -6.03
N GLN A 142 -7.81 -4.06 -6.55
CA GLN A 142 -6.39 -3.91 -6.87
C GLN A 142 -6.18 -3.19 -8.22
N CYS A 143 -7.20 -3.19 -9.08
CA CYS A 143 -7.18 -2.48 -10.36
C CYS A 143 -7.65 -1.03 -10.24
N HIS A 144 -8.26 -0.65 -9.11
CA HIS A 144 -8.67 0.72 -8.85
C HIS A 144 -7.48 1.57 -8.39
N ARG A 145 -7.27 2.69 -9.09
CA ARG A 145 -6.28 3.70 -8.74
C ARG A 145 -6.63 4.36 -7.41
N ARG A 146 -5.62 4.61 -6.57
CA ARG A 146 -5.76 5.52 -5.42
C ARG A 146 -5.71 6.95 -5.91
N LYS A 147 -6.16 7.88 -5.08
CA LYS A 147 -6.15 9.31 -5.39
C LYS A 147 -4.75 9.85 -5.73
N GLY A 148 -3.70 9.26 -5.15
CA GLY A 148 -2.30 9.64 -5.37
C GLY A 148 -1.55 8.84 -6.43
N THR A 149 -2.17 7.81 -7.02
CA THR A 149 -1.48 6.97 -8.00
C THR A 149 -1.10 7.80 -9.23
N LEU A 150 0.18 7.77 -9.62
CA LEU A 150 0.66 8.43 -10.82
C LEU A 150 0.08 7.73 -12.05
N VAL A 151 -0.44 8.51 -12.99
CA VAL A 151 -1.05 7.99 -14.21
C VAL A 151 0.05 7.39 -15.11
N ARG A 152 -0.12 6.12 -15.50
CA ARG A 152 0.80 5.40 -16.40
C ARG A 152 0.05 4.94 -17.65
N GLU A 153 0.77 4.73 -18.75
CA GLU A 153 0.16 4.44 -20.06
C GLU A 153 -0.70 3.16 -20.09
N HIS A 154 -0.36 2.16 -19.29
CA HIS A 154 -1.08 0.89 -19.24
C HIS A 154 -2.35 0.96 -18.38
N HIS A 155 -2.58 2.04 -17.63
CA HIS A 155 -3.79 2.22 -16.83
C HIS A 155 -5.06 2.28 -17.68
N ARG A 156 -4.96 2.61 -18.97
CA ARG A 156 -6.07 2.52 -19.93
C ARG A 156 -6.67 1.12 -20.05
N TYR A 157 -5.90 0.08 -19.72
CA TYR A 157 -6.35 -1.31 -19.77
C TYR A 157 -6.99 -1.76 -18.45
N LEU A 158 -6.85 -0.97 -17.38
CA LEU A 158 -7.40 -1.28 -16.04
C LEU A 158 -8.82 -0.76 -15.85
N GLU A 159 -9.25 0.19 -16.68
CA GLU A 159 -10.62 0.68 -16.61
C GLU A 159 -11.55 -0.40 -17.14
N PRO A 160 -12.48 -0.94 -16.32
CA PRO A 160 -13.53 -1.77 -16.86
C PRO A 160 -14.28 -0.90 -17.87
N TYR A 161 -14.43 -1.40 -19.10
CA TYR A 161 -15.36 -0.80 -20.05
C TYR A 161 -16.69 -0.63 -19.33
N SER A 162 -17.03 0.59 -18.94
CA SER A 162 -18.38 0.93 -18.54
C SER A 162 -19.25 0.72 -19.77
N LYS A 163 -20.04 -0.34 -19.74
CA LYS A 163 -21.27 -0.43 -20.53
C LYS A 163 -22.43 -0.07 -19.63
#